data_AF-A0AAF0UUU9-F1
#
_entry.id   AF-A0AAF0UUU9-F1
#
_cell.length_a   1.000
_cell.length_b   1.000
_cell.length_c   1.000
_cell.angle_alpha   90.00
_cell.angle_beta   90.00
_cell.angle_gamma   90.00
#
_symmetry.space_group_name_H-M   'P 1'
#
loop_
_entity.id
_entity.type
_entity.pdbx_description
1 polymer ?
#
loop_
_entity_poly.entity_id
_entity_poly.type
_entity_poly.pdbx_seq_one_letter_code
_entity_poly.pdbx_strand_id
1 'polypeptide(L)' 'MGIKIPYIQNNDRQFYRDCEIYGTIDFMFGDAPILFQNCLIEVRVPLLKQYNTITAQHRELENSTTGIVLQNCTIKAA' A
#
# COMPACT_ATOMS: atom_id res chain seq x y z
N MET A 1 5.65 2.72 15.56
CA MET A 1 6.50 2.96 14.37
C MET A 1 5.83 2.26 13.21
N GLY A 2 4.76 2.86 12.67
CA GLY A 2 4.07 2.33 11.50
C GLY A 2 4.89 2.71 10.28
N ILE A 3 5.19 1.75 9.42
CA ILE A 3 5.76 2.04 8.11
C ILE A 3 4.71 2.83 7.35
N LYS A 4 4.76 4.16 7.46
CA LYS A 4 4.36 5.05 6.37
C LYS A 4 5.38 4.74 5.29
N ILE A 5 5.01 3.98 4.26
CA ILE A 5 5.82 3.98 3.05
C ILE A 5 5.66 5.41 2.53
N PRO A 6 6.65 6.28 2.74
CA PRO A 6 6.49 7.68 2.45
C PRO A 6 6.56 7.76 0.94
N TYR A 7 5.43 8.12 0.32
CA TYR A 7 5.36 8.63 -1.03
C TYR A 7 6.35 7.98 -2.01
N ILE A 8 5.90 6.90 -2.66
CA ILE A 8 6.71 6.32 -3.72
C ILE A 8 6.65 7.24 -4.93
N GLN A 9 7.62 8.15 -5.03
CA GLN A 9 7.80 9.07 -6.16
C GLN A 9 8.97 8.69 -7.06
N ASN A 10 9.54 7.49 -6.90
CA ASN A 10 10.61 7.01 -7.74
C ASN A 10 10.14 5.79 -8.53
N ASN A 11 10.47 5.80 -9.82
CA ASN A 11 10.25 4.73 -10.80
C ASN A 11 11.06 3.45 -10.49
N ASP A 12 11.59 3.33 -9.27
CA ASP A 12 12.36 2.19 -8.80
C ASP A 12 11.43 1.05 -8.44
N ARG A 13 11.84 -0.18 -8.78
CA ARG A 13 11.12 -1.40 -8.42
C ARG A 13 11.27 -1.66 -6.94
N GLN A 14 10.15 -1.87 -6.25
CA GLN A 14 10.15 -2.07 -4.80
C GLN A 14 9.60 -3.43 -4.44
N PHE A 15 10.26 -4.09 -3.49
CA PHE A 15 9.86 -5.38 -2.99
C PHE A 15 9.88 -5.36 -1.47
N TYR A 16 8.72 -5.61 -0.86
CA TYR A 16 8.52 -5.68 0.57
C TYR A 16 8.06 -7.08 0.92
N ARG A 17 8.73 -7.74 1.87
CA ARG A 17 8.42 -9.11 2.27
C ARG A 17 8.41 -9.25 3.77
N ASP A 18 7.49 -10.06 4.29
CA ASP A 18 7.39 -10.37 5.73
C ASP A 18 7.25 -9.10 6.60
N CYS A 19 6.62 -8.06 6.03
CA CYS A 19 6.46 -6.74 6.67
C CYS A 19 5.07 -6.59 7.29
N GLU A 20 4.95 -5.70 8.28
CA GLU A 20 3.68 -5.28 8.85
C GLU A 20 3.37 -3.83 8.45
N ILE A 21 2.19 -3.60 7.88
CA ILE A 21 1.75 -2.33 7.31
C ILE A 21 0.45 -1.93 7.97
N TYR A 22 0.36 -0.67 8.40
CA TYR A 22 -0.77 -0.15 9.17
C TYR A 22 -1.25 1.17 8.61
N GLY A 23 -2.57 1.36 8.53
CA GLY A 23 -3.14 2.66 8.21
C GLY A 23 -4.66 2.66 8.15
N THR A 24 -5.22 3.80 7.74
CA THR A 24 -6.67 4.02 7.67
C THR A 24 -7.11 4.26 6.23
N ILE A 25 -6.77 5.42 5.67
CA ILE A 25 -7.11 5.85 4.31
C ILE A 25 -5.84 5.92 3.47
N ASP A 26 -5.89 5.34 2.28
CA ASP A 26 -4.90 5.44 1.19
C ASP A 26 -3.45 5.24 1.66
N PHE A 27 -3.23 4.37 2.64
CA PHE A 27 -1.94 4.26 3.31
C PHE A 27 -0.88 3.49 2.50
N MET A 28 -1.27 2.88 1.37
CA MET A 28 -0.40 2.33 0.34
C MET A 28 -0.65 3.05 -0.99
N PHE A 29 0.04 4.16 -1.24
CA PHE A 29 -0.24 5.05 -2.38
C PHE A 29 1.01 5.36 -3.22
N GLY A 30 0.81 5.69 -4.49
CA GLY A 30 1.87 6.15 -5.40
C GLY A 30 1.83 5.52 -6.80
N ASP A 31 2.88 5.80 -7.58
CA ASP A 31 3.08 5.31 -8.95
C ASP A 31 4.45 4.65 -9.12
N ALA A 32 4.55 3.36 -8.76
CA ALA A 32 5.75 2.56 -8.99
C ALA A 32 5.40 1.07 -9.13
N PRO A 33 6.32 0.24 -9.64
CA PRO A 33 6.18 -1.21 -9.64
C PRO A 33 6.53 -1.76 -8.26
N ILE A 34 5.53 -2.20 -7.50
CA ILE A 34 5.67 -2.61 -6.09
C ILE A 34 5.06 -3.98 -5.86
N LEU A 35 5.80 -4.87 -5.21
CA LEU A 35 5.31 -6.15 -4.71
C LEU A 35 5.42 -6.24 -3.19
N PHE A 36 4.30 -6.50 -2.53
CA PHE A 36 4.21 -6.92 -1.15
C PHE A 36 4.00 -8.42 -1.11
N GLN A 37 4.90 -9.16 -0.47
CA GLN A 37 4.82 -10.62 -0.38
C GLN A 37 4.81 -11.10 1.07
N ASN A 38 3.83 -11.93 1.43
CA ASN A 38 3.73 -12.48 2.79
C ASN A 38 3.67 -11.39 3.88
N CYS A 39 3.12 -10.23 3.56
CA CYS A 39 2.99 -9.12 4.50
C CYS A 39 1.69 -9.20 5.28
N LEU A 40 1.70 -8.62 6.47
CA LEU A 40 0.50 -8.26 7.19
C LEU A 40 0.08 -6.84 6.85
N ILE A 41 -1.16 -6.65 6.41
CA ILE A 41 -1.81 -5.36 6.21
C ILE A 41 -2.95 -5.24 7.24
N GLU A 42 -2.78 -4.36 8.22
CA GLU A 42 -3.76 -4.15 9.29
C GLU A 42 -4.39 -2.77 9.21
N VAL A 43 -5.68 -2.78 8.89
CA VAL A 43 -6.53 -1.60 8.73
C VAL A 43 -6.98 -1.11 10.11
N ARG A 44 -6.71 0.16 10.42
CA ARG A 44 -7.02 0.81 11.69
C ARG A 44 -8.38 1.50 11.65
N VAL A 45 -8.90 1.88 12.82
CA VAL A 45 -10.15 2.65 12.94
C VAL A 45 -9.95 4.04 12.33
N PRO A 46 -10.75 4.44 11.33
CA PRO A 46 -10.66 5.77 10.72
C PRO A 46 -11.34 6.81 11.60
N LEU A 47 -11.26 8.09 11.23
CA LEU A 47 -12.01 9.13 11.95
C LEU A 47 -13.52 9.01 11.67
N LEU A 48 -14.31 9.75 12.44
CA LEU A 48 -15.76 9.80 12.27
C LEU A 48 -16.11 10.22 10.83
N LYS A 49 -17.06 9.51 10.20
CA LYS A 49 -17.51 9.73 8.81
C LYS A 49 -16.44 9.48 7.73
N GLN A 50 -15.33 8.84 8.07
CA GLN A 50 -14.38 8.30 7.12
C GLN A 50 -14.58 6.81 6.92
N TYR A 51 -14.05 6.28 5.82
CA TYR A 51 -13.99 4.85 5.52
C TYR A 51 -12.55 4.49 5.21
N ASN A 52 -12.18 3.22 5.41
CA ASN A 52 -10.83 2.79 5.13
C ASN A 52 -10.64 2.45 3.65
N THR A 53 -9.46 2.78 3.16
CA THR A 53 -8.95 2.37 1.85
C THR A 53 -7.50 1.97 2.03
N ILE A 54 -7.12 0.86 1.39
CA ILE A 54 -5.76 0.34 1.51
C ILE A 54 -4.86 1.01 0.49
N THR A 55 -5.26 0.98 -0.78
CA THR A 55 -4.44 1.43 -1.90
C THR A 55 -5.01 2.66 -2.60
N ALA A 56 -4.14 3.61 -2.95
CA ALA A 56 -4.43 4.68 -3.91
C ALA A 56 -3.33 4.72 -4.98
N GLN A 57 -3.52 3.91 -6.02
CA GLN A 57 -2.58 3.84 -7.12
C GLN A 57 -2.80 5.06 -8.05
N HIS A 58 -1.71 5.70 -8.46
CA HIS A 58 -1.73 6.88 -9.34
C HIS A 58 -0.97 6.69 -10.67
N ARG A 59 -1.38 5.71 -11.50
CA ARG A 59 -0.74 5.43 -12.80
C ARG A 59 -1.14 6.50 -13.79
N GLU A 60 -0.19 7.36 -14.16
CA GLU A 60 -0.43 8.48 -15.08
C GLU A 60 -0.52 8.04 -16.54
N LEU A 61 0.29 7.06 -16.95
CA LEU A 61 0.35 6.58 -18.34
C LEU A 61 -0.15 5.14 -18.44
N GLU A 62 -1.03 4.87 -19.41
CA GLU A 62 -1.63 3.54 -19.63
C GLU A 62 -0.58 2.45 -19.90
N ASN A 63 0.50 2.81 -20.61
CA ASN A 63 1.61 1.93 -20.97
C ASN A 63 2.69 1.81 -19.88
N SER A 64 2.52 2.50 -18.74
CA SER A 64 3.43 2.35 -17.60
C SER A 64 3.30 0.96 -16.98
N THR A 65 4.44 0.38 -16.59
CA THR A 65 4.53 -0.95 -15.95
C THR A 65 4.47 -0.86 -14.41
N THR A 66 3.87 0.21 -13.90
CA THR A 66 3.66 0.46 -12.47
C THR A 66 2.40 -0.22 -11.95
N GLY A 67 2.37 -0.47 -10.64
CA GLY A 67 1.25 -1.12 -9.98
C GLY A 67 1.62 -1.60 -8.59
N ILE A 68 0.62 -1.69 -7.71
CA ILE A 68 0.76 -2.25 -6.38
C ILE A 68 0.23 -3.70 -6.42
N VAL A 69 1.10 -4.67 -6.15
CA VAL A 69 0.75 -6.09 -6.07
C VAL A 69 0.82 -6.57 -4.63
N LEU A 70 -0.27 -7.20 -4.17
CA LEU A 70 -0.35 -7.85 -2.86
C LEU A 70 -0.39 -9.37 -3.08
N GLN A 71 0.70 -10.06 -2.76
CA GLN A 71 0.83 -11.50 -2.97
C GLN A 71 0.98 -12.23 -1.64
N ASN A 72 0.09 -13.19 -1.38
CA ASN A 72 0.11 -13.96 -0.13
C ASN A 72 0.08 -13.08 1.15
N CYS A 73 -0.48 -11.87 1.06
CA CYS A 73 -0.62 -10.99 2.22
C CYS A 73 -1.86 -11.38 3.02
N THR A 74 -1.81 -11.14 4.33
CA THR A 74 -2.99 -11.19 5.20
C THR A 74 -3.53 -9.78 5.36
N ILE A 75 -4.81 -9.56 5.07
CA ILE A 75 -5.49 -8.28 5.29
C ILE A 75 -6.47 -8.45 6.46
N LYS A 76 -6.32 -7.66 7.52
CA LYS A 76 -7.21 -7.68 8.69
C LYS A 76 -7.61 -6.28 9.14
N ALA A 77 -8.77 -6.17 9.76
CA ALA A 77 -9.22 -4.95 10.44
C ALA A 77 -9.03 -5.11 11.96
N ALA A 78 -8.71 -4.01 12.63
CA ALA A 78 -8.69 -3.93 14.10
C ALA A 78 -10.10 -3.92 14.70
#